data_AF-A0A957QZ78-F1
#
_entry.id   AF-A0A957QZ78-F1
#
_cell.length_a   1.000
_cell.length_b   1.000
_cell.length_c   1.000
_cell.angle_alpha   90.00
_cell.angle_beta   90.00
_cell.angle_gamma   90.00
#
_symmetry.space_group_name_H-M   'P 1'
#
loop_
_entity.id
_entity.type
_entity.pdbx_description
1 polymer ?
#
loop_
_entity_poly.entity_id
_entity_poly.type
_entity_poly.pdbx_seq_one_letter_code
_entity_poly.pdbx_strand_id
1 'polypeptide(L)'
;MTSLESALQKITPLTVAGDRYLPQAAVLKVASQLCYPAGSQSSAPHQQQLDEIAAALTALGYGDLVELAPPAIPADHQGSYYQALPAIDLETITRIVEAITPHALSIPYTGHDCRRLWKRIALTLWQTAYADLPPARQQFLASQVDAHMQALGWQWREGMEERTIPSGRAYLQQLVPNYEKMAEELADILTGSPVPAHQVMLAGLRGAFHYRVVSDPDKLIPNTKWRELLASFGYETRRRDDDMLHPEPLELPAGSPERIQAAVAALPVQMTVYGPALLQEDLLAAVLPEAGIQTASLTAAQCQQLLADGPVGQALANRGFSRQPQWCQGHRFLPKRQEGAWIFWRQARFHPDTIRLTLADGAPVYCPVAIIDQPKLIYLELLGPQELVKANWAALRNGGSSHTINDQWLRLQKAEKHQTLRHKLPIGWVHWCLIHAQACLELAIPGEPFYV
;
A
#
# COMPACT_ATOMS: atom_id res chain seq x y z
N MET A 1 -0.15 33.99 -53.81
CA MET A 1 -0.82 32.97 -54.64
C MET A 1 -2.02 32.48 -53.86
N THR A 2 -3.24 32.62 -54.39
CA THR A 2 -4.46 32.12 -53.76
C THR A 2 -4.47 30.60 -53.84
N SER A 3 -4.61 29.86 -52.73
CA SER A 3 -4.75 28.40 -52.79
C SER A 3 -6.03 28.02 -53.54
N LEU A 4 -6.03 26.87 -54.23
CA LEU A 4 -7.21 26.35 -54.96
C LEU A 4 -8.44 26.29 -54.04
N GLU A 5 -8.26 25.84 -52.80
CA GLU A 5 -9.30 25.82 -51.76
C GLU A 5 -9.89 27.22 -51.48
N SER A 6 -9.04 28.24 -51.29
CA SER A 6 -9.49 29.62 -51.02
C SER A 6 -10.26 30.23 -52.20
N ALA A 7 -9.98 29.77 -53.43
CA ALA A 7 -10.70 30.21 -54.61
C ALA A 7 -12.04 29.46 -54.78
N LEU A 8 -12.06 28.14 -54.53
CA LEU A 8 -13.28 27.33 -54.58
C LEU A 8 -14.30 27.73 -53.51
N GLN A 9 -13.86 28.16 -52.32
CA GLN A 9 -14.74 28.68 -51.26
C GLN A 9 -15.59 29.90 -51.68
N LYS A 10 -15.17 30.63 -52.72
CA LYS A 10 -15.90 31.81 -53.22
C LYS A 10 -17.05 31.46 -54.16
N ILE A 11 -17.16 30.20 -54.58
CA ILE A 11 -18.27 29.74 -55.41
C ILE A 11 -19.52 29.62 -54.55
N THR A 12 -20.59 30.30 -54.94
CA THR A 12 -21.89 30.21 -54.26
C THR A 12 -22.49 28.82 -54.44
N PRO A 13 -22.74 28.05 -53.36
CA PRO A 13 -23.39 26.76 -53.45
C PRO A 13 -24.90 26.91 -53.69
N LEU A 14 -25.48 25.94 -54.37
CA LEU A 14 -26.92 25.76 -54.50
C LEU A 14 -27.43 24.93 -53.31
N THR A 15 -28.57 25.31 -52.73
CA THR A 15 -29.21 24.52 -51.66
C THR A 15 -30.51 23.91 -52.16
N VAL A 16 -30.64 22.59 -52.08
CA VAL A 16 -31.82 21.84 -52.52
C VAL A 16 -32.24 20.90 -51.39
N ALA A 17 -33.49 21.04 -50.92
CA ALA A 17 -34.04 20.22 -49.83
C ALA A 17 -33.18 20.14 -48.55
N GLY A 18 -32.33 21.14 -48.29
CA GLY A 18 -31.42 21.19 -47.13
C GLY A 18 -29.97 20.78 -47.45
N ASP A 19 -29.73 20.11 -48.58
CA ASP A 19 -28.39 19.71 -49.03
C ASP A 19 -27.72 20.81 -49.84
N ARG A 20 -26.39 20.88 -49.74
CA ARG A 20 -25.56 21.88 -50.44
C ARG A 20 -24.86 21.25 -51.64
N TYR A 21 -24.85 21.95 -52.75
CA TYR A 21 -24.32 21.49 -54.03
C TYR A 21 -23.42 22.56 -54.65
N LEU A 22 -22.22 22.17 -55.09
CA LEU A 22 -21.30 23.06 -55.77
C LEU A 22 -21.35 22.84 -57.29
N PRO A 23 -21.67 23.86 -58.11
CA PRO A 23 -21.79 23.67 -59.56
C PRO A 23 -20.46 23.25 -60.20
N GLN A 24 -20.44 22.13 -60.94
CA GLN A 24 -19.21 21.63 -61.57
C GLN A 24 -18.62 22.64 -62.56
N ALA A 25 -19.47 23.31 -63.35
CA ALA A 25 -19.03 24.32 -64.31
C ALA A 25 -18.28 25.49 -63.64
N ALA A 26 -18.71 25.90 -62.45
CA ALA A 26 -18.04 26.96 -61.68
C ALA A 26 -16.70 26.48 -61.12
N VAL A 27 -16.64 25.25 -60.59
CA VAL A 27 -15.41 24.61 -60.10
C VAL A 27 -14.38 24.50 -61.22
N LEU A 28 -14.78 23.98 -62.40
CA LEU A 28 -13.88 23.83 -63.56
C LEU A 28 -13.37 25.18 -64.06
N LYS A 29 -14.20 26.23 -64.03
CA LYS A 29 -13.77 27.59 -64.38
C LYS A 29 -12.70 28.11 -63.43
N VAL A 30 -12.88 27.96 -62.11
CA VAL A 30 -11.88 28.38 -61.11
C VAL A 30 -10.60 27.56 -61.25
N ALA A 31 -10.72 26.23 -61.37
CA ALA A 31 -9.58 25.35 -61.58
C ALA A 31 -8.83 25.69 -62.87
N SER A 32 -9.53 25.97 -63.97
CA SER A 32 -8.88 26.37 -65.24
C SER A 32 -8.06 27.65 -65.11
N GLN A 33 -8.51 28.61 -64.29
CA GLN A 33 -7.83 29.90 -64.12
C GLN A 33 -6.56 29.79 -63.27
N LEU A 34 -6.54 28.85 -62.33
CA LEU A 34 -5.42 28.67 -61.38
C LEU A 34 -4.43 27.60 -61.82
N CYS A 35 -4.92 26.51 -62.39
CA CYS A 35 -4.11 25.38 -62.84
C CYS A 35 -3.61 25.54 -64.29
N TYR A 36 -4.21 26.45 -65.08
CA TYR A 36 -3.80 26.74 -66.46
C TYR A 36 -3.64 28.25 -66.75
N PRO A 37 -2.66 28.94 -66.11
CA PRO A 37 -2.32 30.29 -66.52
C PRO A 37 -1.66 30.26 -67.91
N ALA A 38 -2.43 30.57 -68.96
CA ALA A 38 -2.02 30.81 -70.34
C ALA A 38 -1.02 29.80 -70.97
N GLY A 39 -1.56 28.78 -71.66
CA GLY A 39 -0.87 28.19 -72.83
C GLY A 39 -0.19 26.81 -72.69
N SER A 40 -0.44 26.02 -71.63
CA SER A 40 0.12 24.65 -71.55
C SER A 40 -0.68 23.63 -72.38
N GLN A 41 -0.21 23.32 -73.59
CA GLN A 41 -0.73 22.24 -74.45
C GLN A 41 0.00 20.90 -74.18
N SER A 42 -0.12 20.35 -72.97
CA SER A 42 0.38 19.01 -72.66
C SER A 42 -0.75 18.15 -72.09
N SER A 43 -1.01 17.00 -72.71
CA SER A 43 -2.08 16.06 -72.35
C SER A 43 -1.73 15.14 -71.17
N ALA A 44 -0.55 15.27 -70.56
CA ALA A 44 -0.01 14.31 -69.57
C ALA A 44 -0.04 14.71 -68.07
N PRO A 45 -0.62 15.85 -67.61
CA PRO A 45 -0.92 16.06 -66.19
C PRO A 45 -2.42 16.15 -65.87
N HIS A 46 -3.33 15.74 -66.77
CA HIS A 46 -4.77 15.91 -66.58
C HIS A 46 -5.33 15.13 -65.37
N GLN A 47 -4.87 13.88 -65.15
CA GLN A 47 -5.35 13.07 -64.03
C GLN A 47 -4.89 13.60 -62.67
N GLN A 48 -3.62 13.97 -62.55
CA GLN A 48 -3.08 14.54 -61.31
C GLN A 48 -3.81 15.84 -60.93
N GLN A 49 -4.16 16.66 -61.92
CA GLN A 49 -4.92 17.90 -61.69
C GLN A 49 -6.37 17.62 -61.29
N LEU A 50 -7.02 16.60 -61.87
CA LEU A 50 -8.34 16.15 -61.42
C LEU A 50 -8.29 15.62 -59.97
N ASP A 51 -7.22 14.91 -59.62
CA ASP A 51 -7.00 14.41 -58.26
C ASP A 51 -6.77 15.57 -57.26
N GLU A 52 -6.03 16.62 -57.67
CA GLU A 52 -5.83 17.85 -56.88
C GLU A 52 -7.14 18.63 -56.68
N ILE A 53 -7.98 18.73 -57.72
CA ILE A 53 -9.31 19.36 -57.62
C ILE A 53 -10.21 18.53 -56.70
N ALA A 54 -10.23 17.21 -56.86
CA ALA A 54 -11.01 16.31 -56.01
C ALA A 54 -10.57 16.38 -54.54
N ALA A 55 -9.26 16.47 -54.28
CA ALA A 55 -8.71 16.66 -52.95
C ALA A 55 -9.13 18.01 -52.34
N ALA A 56 -9.04 19.10 -53.10
CA ALA A 56 -9.46 20.43 -52.65
C ALA A 56 -10.97 20.51 -52.39
N LEU A 57 -11.81 19.90 -53.26
CA LEU A 57 -13.25 19.80 -53.04
C LEU A 57 -13.57 18.99 -51.77
N THR A 58 -12.89 17.88 -51.56
CA THR A 58 -13.06 17.04 -50.37
C THR A 58 -12.66 17.79 -49.10
N ALA A 59 -11.56 18.56 -49.13
CA ALA A 59 -11.14 19.41 -48.02
C ALA A 59 -12.19 20.48 -47.67
N LEU A 60 -12.96 20.95 -48.65
CA LEU A 60 -14.09 21.87 -48.47
C LEU A 60 -15.41 21.18 -48.09
N GLY A 61 -15.41 19.86 -47.93
CA GLY A 61 -16.59 19.08 -47.56
C GLY A 61 -17.51 18.77 -48.74
N TYR A 62 -17.01 18.68 -49.97
CA TYR A 62 -17.77 18.23 -51.15
C TYR A 62 -17.24 16.88 -51.66
N GLY A 63 -18.15 16.00 -52.05
CA GLY A 63 -17.88 14.61 -52.43
C GLY A 63 -18.17 14.34 -53.89
N ASP A 64 -19.05 13.38 -54.14
CA ASP A 64 -19.32 12.84 -55.47
C ASP A 64 -20.08 13.82 -56.37
N LEU A 65 -19.89 13.64 -57.68
CA LEU A 65 -20.63 14.36 -58.71
C LEU A 65 -22.02 13.73 -58.87
N VAL A 66 -23.06 14.55 -58.81
CA VAL A 66 -24.46 14.18 -58.95
C VAL A 66 -25.10 15.05 -60.02
N GLU A 67 -25.94 14.47 -60.86
CA GLU A 67 -26.78 15.25 -61.79
C GLU A 67 -28.06 15.70 -61.09
N LEU A 68 -28.32 17.01 -61.11
CA LEU A 68 -29.57 17.58 -60.63
C LEU A 68 -30.42 17.98 -61.84
N ALA A 69 -31.70 17.60 -61.80
CA ALA A 69 -32.68 17.89 -62.83
C ALA A 69 -34.05 18.27 -62.22
N PRO A 70 -34.95 18.89 -62.99
CA PRO A 70 -36.33 19.14 -62.55
C PRO A 70 -37.05 17.83 -62.14
N PRO A 71 -37.93 17.84 -61.14
CA PRO A 71 -38.50 19.00 -60.43
C PRO A 71 -37.69 19.45 -59.20
N ALA A 72 -36.57 18.80 -58.87
CA ALA A 72 -35.79 19.14 -57.67
C ALA A 72 -35.17 20.54 -57.74
N ILE A 73 -34.90 21.02 -58.96
CA ILE A 73 -34.37 22.35 -59.26
C ILE A 73 -35.03 22.96 -60.51
N PRO A 74 -35.02 24.29 -60.67
CA PRO A 74 -35.45 24.94 -61.89
C PRO A 74 -34.65 24.49 -63.13
N ALA A 75 -35.28 24.53 -64.32
CA ALA A 75 -34.67 24.03 -65.56
C ALA A 75 -33.39 24.78 -65.99
N ASP A 76 -33.27 26.06 -65.64
CA ASP A 76 -32.10 26.92 -65.86
C ASP A 76 -30.92 26.57 -64.94
N HIS A 77 -31.15 25.76 -63.90
CA HIS A 77 -30.12 25.26 -62.99
C HIS A 77 -29.75 23.78 -63.27
N GLN A 78 -30.31 23.12 -64.28
CA GLN A 78 -29.99 21.73 -64.58
C GLN A 78 -28.50 21.53 -64.88
N GLY A 79 -27.90 20.48 -64.32
CA GLY A 79 -26.51 20.13 -64.60
C GLY A 79 -25.86 19.23 -63.54
N SER A 80 -24.54 19.11 -63.62
CA SER A 80 -23.73 18.31 -62.71
C SER A 80 -23.19 19.15 -61.55
N TYR A 81 -23.28 18.60 -60.33
CA TYR A 81 -22.94 19.27 -59.09
C TYR A 81 -22.13 18.35 -58.18
N TYR A 82 -21.19 18.89 -57.42
CA TYR A 82 -20.57 18.17 -56.32
C TYR A 82 -21.47 18.27 -55.09
N GLN A 83 -21.93 17.14 -54.57
CA GLN A 83 -22.77 17.10 -53.38
C GLN A 83 -21.91 17.32 -52.13
N ALA A 84 -22.40 18.10 -51.17
CA ALA A 84 -21.75 18.23 -49.87
C ALA A 84 -21.70 16.87 -49.15
N LEU A 85 -20.56 16.57 -48.54
CA LEU A 85 -20.41 15.41 -47.67
C LEU A 85 -21.34 15.55 -46.46
N PRO A 86 -21.86 14.42 -45.93
CA PRO A 86 -22.59 14.41 -44.66
C PRO A 86 -21.85 15.18 -43.59
N ALA A 87 -22.54 16.11 -42.92
CA ALA A 87 -21.97 16.86 -41.82
C ALA A 87 -21.58 15.89 -40.70
N ILE A 88 -20.37 16.02 -40.21
CA ILE A 88 -19.91 15.31 -39.02
C ILE A 88 -20.27 16.20 -37.84
N ASP A 89 -21.40 15.95 -37.20
CA ASP A 89 -21.82 16.74 -36.04
C ASP A 89 -21.15 16.26 -34.75
N LEU A 90 -21.08 17.18 -33.77
CA LEU A 90 -20.50 16.90 -32.46
C LEU A 90 -21.28 15.80 -31.73
N GLU A 91 -22.62 15.76 -31.91
CA GLU A 91 -23.49 14.77 -31.26
C GLU A 91 -23.19 13.34 -31.71
N THR A 92 -22.99 13.12 -33.02
CA THR A 92 -22.61 11.81 -33.56
C THR A 92 -21.26 11.36 -33.02
N ILE A 93 -20.28 12.27 -32.93
CA ILE A 93 -18.98 11.97 -32.35
C ILE A 93 -19.10 11.63 -30.87
N THR A 94 -19.80 12.45 -30.07
CA THR A 94 -20.01 12.20 -28.64
C THR A 94 -20.64 10.82 -28.41
N ARG A 95 -21.72 10.49 -29.13
CA ARG A 95 -22.39 9.19 -29.04
C ARG A 95 -21.46 8.02 -29.39
N ILE A 96 -20.61 8.18 -30.41
CA ILE A 96 -19.66 7.13 -30.81
C ILE A 96 -18.53 6.99 -29.77
N VAL A 97 -18.04 8.10 -29.22
CA VAL A 97 -17.01 8.12 -28.16
C VAL A 97 -17.54 7.44 -26.91
N GLU A 98 -18.75 7.77 -26.46
CA GLU A 98 -19.39 7.14 -25.30
C GLU A 98 -19.65 5.64 -25.50
N ALA A 99 -19.96 5.22 -26.73
CA ALA A 99 -20.19 3.82 -27.06
C ALA A 99 -18.89 2.98 -27.13
N ILE A 100 -17.73 3.61 -27.28
CA ILE A 100 -16.44 2.93 -27.31
C ILE A 100 -15.84 3.03 -25.91
N THR A 101 -15.61 1.92 -25.24
CA THR A 101 -14.88 1.95 -23.95
C THR A 101 -13.45 2.44 -24.19
N PRO A 102 -12.99 3.51 -23.50
CA PRO A 102 -11.61 3.94 -23.61
C PRO A 102 -10.66 2.90 -23.02
N HIS A 103 -9.43 2.88 -23.52
CA HIS A 103 -8.37 2.05 -23.00
C HIS A 103 -7.74 2.74 -21.79
N ALA A 104 -7.64 2.01 -20.67
CA ALA A 104 -6.75 2.39 -19.57
C ALA A 104 -5.30 2.18 -20.01
N LEU A 105 -4.47 3.21 -19.85
CA LEU A 105 -3.07 3.21 -20.23
C LEU A 105 -2.16 3.00 -19.00
N SER A 106 -0.86 2.80 -19.24
CA SER A 106 0.13 2.73 -18.15
C SER A 106 0.48 4.10 -17.56
N ILE A 107 0.12 5.15 -18.31
CA ILE A 107 0.14 6.57 -17.93
C ILE A 107 -1.24 7.01 -17.43
N PRO A 108 -1.36 8.12 -16.68
CA PRO A 108 -2.62 8.56 -16.10
C PRO A 108 -3.54 9.30 -17.09
N TYR A 109 -3.78 8.63 -18.22
CA TYR A 109 -4.67 9.04 -19.28
C TYR A 109 -5.57 7.87 -19.65
N THR A 110 -6.75 8.20 -20.13
CA THR A 110 -7.56 7.26 -20.90
C THR A 110 -7.40 7.56 -22.37
N GLY A 111 -7.40 6.53 -23.20
CA GLY A 111 -7.09 6.64 -24.62
C GLY A 111 -8.12 5.98 -25.52
N HIS A 112 -8.46 6.64 -26.63
CA HIS A 112 -9.10 5.99 -27.77
C HIS A 112 -8.12 5.89 -28.94
N ASP A 113 -7.97 4.70 -29.52
CA ASP A 113 -7.28 4.55 -30.80
C ASP A 113 -8.01 5.35 -31.88
N CYS A 114 -7.32 6.32 -32.49
CA CYS A 114 -7.88 7.18 -33.52
C CYS A 114 -8.46 6.36 -34.68
N ARG A 115 -7.79 5.29 -35.11
CA ARG A 115 -8.25 4.45 -36.23
C ARG A 115 -9.55 3.72 -35.90
N ARG A 116 -9.75 3.33 -34.64
CA ARG A 116 -10.98 2.66 -34.20
C ARG A 116 -12.17 3.62 -34.26
N LEU A 117 -11.97 4.86 -33.82
CA LEU A 117 -12.96 5.93 -33.96
C LEU A 117 -13.26 6.22 -35.42
N TRP A 118 -12.24 6.46 -36.25
CA TRP A 118 -12.43 6.76 -37.67
C TRP A 118 -13.17 5.64 -38.42
N LYS A 119 -12.84 4.37 -38.14
CA LYS A 119 -13.56 3.22 -38.70
C LYS A 119 -15.04 3.24 -38.32
N ARG A 120 -15.37 3.53 -37.06
CA ARG A 120 -16.75 3.55 -36.59
C ARG A 120 -17.54 4.71 -37.19
N ILE A 121 -16.92 5.88 -37.32
CA ILE A 121 -17.54 7.07 -37.91
C ILE A 121 -17.75 6.88 -39.41
N ALA A 122 -16.74 6.38 -40.15
CA ALA A 122 -16.85 6.07 -41.58
C ALA A 122 -18.00 5.08 -41.88
N LEU A 123 -18.13 4.02 -41.08
CA LEU A 123 -19.22 3.06 -41.20
C LEU A 123 -20.59 3.68 -40.89
N THR A 124 -20.64 4.62 -39.95
CA THR A 124 -21.91 5.26 -39.54
C THR A 124 -22.38 6.27 -40.58
N LEU A 125 -21.47 7.07 -41.14
CA LEU A 125 -21.81 8.16 -42.07
C LEU A 125 -21.90 7.73 -43.53
N TRP A 126 -21.01 6.83 -43.95
CA TRP A 126 -20.84 6.47 -45.37
C TRP A 126 -21.07 4.99 -45.65
N GLN A 127 -21.42 4.19 -44.64
CA GLN A 127 -21.66 2.74 -44.76
C GLN A 127 -20.49 1.98 -45.43
N THR A 128 -19.29 2.56 -45.37
CA THR A 128 -18.08 2.10 -46.06
C THR A 128 -16.96 1.95 -45.05
N ALA A 129 -16.10 0.95 -45.22
CA ALA A 129 -14.95 0.78 -44.34
C ALA A 129 -13.94 1.92 -44.55
N TYR A 130 -13.33 2.41 -43.47
CA TYR A 130 -12.36 3.50 -43.54
C TYR A 130 -11.19 3.24 -44.50
N ALA A 131 -10.75 1.99 -44.62
CA ALA A 131 -9.65 1.61 -45.53
C ALA A 131 -10.01 1.74 -47.01
N ASP A 132 -11.31 1.66 -47.34
CA ASP A 132 -11.81 1.74 -48.72
C ASP A 132 -12.14 3.19 -49.12
N LEU A 133 -12.04 4.14 -48.18
CA LEU A 133 -12.21 5.56 -48.48
C LEU A 133 -11.01 6.11 -49.25
N PRO A 134 -11.22 7.00 -50.23
CA PRO A 134 -10.14 7.74 -50.87
C PRO A 134 -9.28 8.52 -49.85
N PRO A 135 -7.96 8.69 -50.07
CA PRO A 135 -7.07 9.38 -49.15
C PRO A 135 -7.55 10.78 -48.72
N ALA A 136 -8.13 11.54 -49.65
CA ALA A 136 -8.69 12.86 -49.35
C ALA A 136 -9.86 12.79 -48.35
N ARG A 137 -10.73 11.78 -48.46
CA ARG A 137 -11.85 11.57 -47.51
C ARG A 137 -11.36 11.09 -46.15
N GLN A 138 -10.31 10.27 -46.13
CA GLN A 138 -9.66 9.86 -44.88
C GLN A 138 -9.10 11.08 -44.14
N GLN A 139 -8.41 11.98 -44.85
CA GLN A 139 -7.88 13.22 -44.28
C GLN A 139 -8.97 14.18 -43.81
N PHE A 140 -10.05 14.35 -44.58
CA PHE A 140 -11.20 15.14 -44.17
C PHE A 140 -11.84 14.58 -42.90
N LEU A 141 -12.08 13.27 -42.84
CA LEU A 141 -12.62 12.62 -41.64
C LEU A 141 -11.71 12.85 -40.43
N ALA A 142 -10.40 12.61 -40.58
CA ALA A 142 -9.45 12.77 -39.50
C ALA A 142 -9.44 14.21 -38.96
N SER A 143 -9.40 15.22 -39.83
CA SER A 143 -9.35 16.63 -39.42
C SER A 143 -10.63 17.10 -38.71
N GLN A 144 -11.81 16.67 -39.19
CA GLN A 144 -13.07 16.98 -38.54
C GLN A 144 -13.16 16.30 -37.17
N VAL A 145 -12.82 15.01 -37.09
CA VAL A 145 -12.83 14.28 -35.82
C VAL A 145 -11.82 14.87 -34.82
N ASP A 146 -10.63 15.24 -35.28
CA ASP A 146 -9.64 15.92 -34.43
C ASP A 146 -10.18 17.21 -33.82
N ALA A 147 -10.83 18.06 -34.63
CA ALA A 147 -11.41 19.32 -34.16
C ALA A 147 -12.51 19.10 -33.12
N HIS A 148 -13.40 18.12 -33.34
CA HIS A 148 -14.46 17.80 -32.40
C HIS A 148 -13.95 17.12 -31.12
N MET A 149 -12.99 16.19 -31.23
CA MET A 149 -12.35 15.59 -30.06
C MET A 149 -11.65 16.65 -29.21
N GLN A 150 -10.98 17.62 -29.83
CA GLN A 150 -10.38 18.75 -29.13
C GLN A 150 -11.44 19.62 -28.43
N ALA A 151 -12.59 19.87 -29.06
CA ALA A 151 -13.70 20.58 -28.43
C ALA A 151 -14.29 19.83 -27.22
N LEU A 152 -14.23 18.49 -27.22
CA LEU A 152 -14.60 17.63 -26.10
C LEU A 152 -13.49 17.52 -25.02
N GLY A 153 -12.37 18.23 -25.16
CA GLY A 153 -11.27 18.22 -24.21
C GLY A 153 -10.27 17.07 -24.37
N TRP A 154 -10.35 16.32 -25.48
CA TRP A 154 -9.38 15.27 -25.81
C TRP A 154 -8.20 15.85 -26.58
N GLN A 155 -7.00 15.33 -26.31
CA GLN A 155 -5.78 15.72 -27.01
C GLN A 155 -5.25 14.52 -27.80
N TRP A 156 -5.05 14.67 -29.11
CA TRP A 156 -4.43 13.59 -29.87
C TRP A 156 -2.90 13.60 -29.68
N ARG A 157 -2.30 12.41 -29.64
CA ARG A 157 -0.84 12.21 -29.67
C ARG A 157 -0.49 11.14 -30.68
N GLU A 158 0.69 11.27 -31.26
CA GLU A 158 1.32 10.32 -32.17
C GLU A 158 2.62 9.78 -31.57
N GLY A 159 3.07 8.61 -32.02
CA GLY A 159 4.29 7.96 -31.54
C GLY A 159 4.16 7.33 -30.15
N MET A 160 2.95 7.00 -29.69
CA MET A 160 2.79 6.28 -28.42
C MET A 160 3.14 4.80 -28.56
N GLU A 161 4.15 4.35 -27.83
CA GLU A 161 4.52 2.95 -27.68
C GLU A 161 3.71 2.29 -26.54
N GLU A 162 2.41 2.18 -26.73
CA GLU A 162 1.51 1.46 -25.81
C GLU A 162 0.98 0.20 -26.48
N ARG A 163 1.09 -0.95 -25.82
CA ARG A 163 0.61 -2.24 -26.36
C ARG A 163 -0.88 -2.22 -26.73
N THR A 164 -1.65 -1.34 -26.08
CA THR A 164 -3.09 -1.19 -26.27
C THR A 164 -3.47 -0.23 -27.41
N ILE A 165 -2.52 0.52 -27.97
CA ILE A 165 -2.73 1.47 -29.08
C ILE A 165 -1.82 1.07 -30.25
N PRO A 166 -2.21 0.08 -31.06
CA PRO A 166 -1.37 -0.47 -32.12
C PRO A 166 -1.14 0.50 -33.30
N SER A 167 -1.96 1.55 -33.41
CA SER A 167 -1.83 2.56 -34.46
C SER A 167 -0.74 3.59 -34.18
N GLY A 168 -0.21 3.65 -32.96
CA GLY A 168 0.71 4.69 -32.50
C GLY A 168 0.06 6.08 -32.34
N ARG A 169 -1.23 6.23 -32.67
CA ARG A 169 -1.99 7.49 -32.59
C ARG A 169 -3.27 7.32 -31.80
N ALA A 170 -3.47 8.14 -30.76
CA ALA A 170 -4.67 8.10 -29.93
C ALA A 170 -5.11 9.47 -29.44
N TYR A 171 -6.42 9.58 -29.19
CA TYR A 171 -7.00 10.67 -28.42
C TYR A 171 -6.88 10.35 -26.93
N LEU A 172 -6.34 11.28 -26.17
CA LEU A 172 -6.07 11.16 -24.75
C LEU A 172 -6.91 12.14 -23.95
N GLN A 173 -7.45 11.67 -22.84
CA GLN A 173 -8.05 12.52 -21.81
C GLN A 173 -7.38 12.20 -20.48
N GLN A 174 -6.94 13.25 -19.79
CA GLN A 174 -6.27 13.13 -18.50
C GLN A 174 -7.25 12.60 -17.45
N LEU A 175 -6.82 11.63 -16.65
CA LEU A 175 -7.61 11.12 -15.55
C LEU A 175 -7.66 12.13 -14.40
N VAL A 176 -8.82 12.23 -13.76
CA VAL A 176 -9.00 13.00 -12.51
C VAL A 176 -8.64 12.07 -11.33
N PRO A 177 -7.73 12.47 -10.43
CA PRO A 177 -7.34 11.65 -9.28
C PRO A 177 -8.52 11.46 -8.30
N ASN A 178 -8.75 10.23 -7.85
CA ASN A 178 -9.66 9.92 -6.74
C ASN A 178 -8.90 9.85 -5.42
N TYR A 179 -8.93 10.93 -4.64
CA TYR A 179 -8.18 11.00 -3.38
C TYR A 179 -8.79 10.15 -2.24
N GLU A 180 -10.09 9.85 -2.29
CA GLU A 180 -10.74 8.99 -1.29
C GLU A 180 -10.24 7.55 -1.43
N LYS A 181 -10.31 7.00 -2.65
CA LYS A 181 -9.76 5.66 -2.94
C LYS A 181 -8.26 5.56 -2.75
N MET A 182 -7.54 6.65 -3.04
CA MET A 182 -6.12 6.74 -2.72
C MET A 182 -5.87 6.58 -1.22
N ALA A 183 -6.67 7.22 -0.36
CA ALA A 183 -6.54 7.08 1.09
C ALA A 183 -6.89 5.66 1.55
N GLU A 184 -7.93 5.03 0.98
CA GLU A 184 -8.31 3.64 1.27
C GLU A 184 -7.15 2.66 0.97
N GLU A 185 -6.58 2.73 -0.23
CA GLU A 185 -5.45 1.86 -0.63
C GLU A 185 -4.19 2.12 0.20
N LEU A 186 -3.97 3.38 0.63
CA LEU A 186 -2.84 3.71 1.50
C LEU A 186 -3.03 3.19 2.93
N ALA A 187 -4.25 3.17 3.45
CA ALA A 187 -4.55 2.68 4.79
C ALA A 187 -4.15 1.20 4.99
N ASP A 188 -4.26 0.39 3.94
CA ASP A 188 -3.89 -1.02 3.97
C ASP A 188 -2.37 -1.26 4.13
N ILE A 189 -1.55 -0.29 3.72
CA ILE A 189 -0.08 -0.44 3.69
C ILE A 189 0.60 0.40 4.77
N LEU A 190 0.03 1.57 5.08
CA LEU A 190 0.53 2.48 6.12
C LEU A 190 0.09 2.01 7.51
N THR A 191 0.56 0.83 7.91
CA THR A 191 0.20 0.17 9.19
C THR A 191 0.97 0.69 10.40
N GLY A 192 1.71 1.79 10.23
CA GLY A 192 2.63 2.37 11.20
C GLY A 192 4.08 1.93 11.04
N SER A 193 4.41 0.81 10.40
CA SER A 193 5.82 0.39 10.22
C SER A 193 6.53 1.14 9.07
N PRO A 194 7.87 1.17 9.01
CA PRO A 194 8.56 1.67 7.82
C PRO A 194 8.15 0.90 6.56
N VAL A 195 7.78 1.63 5.50
CA VAL A 195 7.31 1.06 4.23
C VAL A 195 8.18 1.56 3.08
N PRO A 196 8.53 0.74 2.07
CA PRO A 196 9.24 1.22 0.89
C PRO A 196 8.46 2.30 0.14
N ALA A 197 9.12 3.41 -0.20
CA ALA A 197 8.48 4.56 -0.84
C ALA A 197 7.80 4.20 -2.18
N HIS A 198 8.40 3.27 -2.95
CA HIS A 198 7.82 2.80 -4.20
C HIS A 198 6.48 2.05 -4.00
N GLN A 199 6.28 1.33 -2.89
CA GLN A 199 5.03 0.61 -2.63
C GLN A 199 3.90 1.58 -2.31
N VAL A 200 4.20 2.59 -1.49
CA VAL A 200 3.28 3.69 -1.17
C VAL A 200 2.89 4.45 -2.44
N MET A 201 3.86 4.76 -3.28
CA MET A 201 3.63 5.42 -4.57
C MET A 201 2.72 4.58 -5.48
N LEU A 202 3.01 3.28 -5.64
CA LEU A 202 2.20 2.38 -6.47
C LEU A 202 0.78 2.25 -5.95
N ALA A 203 0.60 2.08 -4.64
CA ALA A 203 -0.73 1.97 -4.03
C ALA A 203 -1.54 3.25 -4.18
N GLY A 204 -0.93 4.40 -3.90
CA GLY A 204 -1.60 5.68 -4.08
C GLY A 204 -1.96 5.94 -5.56
N LEU A 205 -1.12 5.55 -6.51
CA LEU A 205 -1.44 5.60 -7.94
C LEU A 205 -2.61 4.69 -8.32
N ARG A 206 -2.65 3.45 -7.80
CA ARG A 206 -3.74 2.51 -8.05
C ARG A 206 -5.07 3.04 -7.53
N GLY A 207 -5.08 3.58 -6.30
CA GLY A 207 -6.27 4.18 -5.71
C GLY A 207 -6.71 5.44 -6.45
N ALA A 208 -5.77 6.31 -6.81
CA ALA A 208 -6.06 7.57 -7.48
C ALA A 208 -6.56 7.41 -8.93
N PHE A 209 -5.99 6.47 -9.70
CA PHE A 209 -6.19 6.41 -11.16
C PHE A 209 -6.51 5.03 -11.74
N HIS A 210 -6.67 3.98 -10.93
CA HIS A 210 -6.90 2.56 -11.30
C HIS A 210 -5.63 1.69 -11.48
N TYR A 211 -5.79 0.36 -11.43
CA TYR A 211 -4.71 -0.63 -11.26
C TYR A 211 -3.59 -0.68 -12.33
N ARG A 212 -3.76 0.01 -13.47
CA ARG A 212 -2.83 -0.05 -14.60
C ARG A 212 -1.82 1.08 -14.65
N VAL A 213 -2.05 2.17 -13.91
CA VAL A 213 -1.15 3.33 -13.92
C VAL A 213 0.10 3.00 -13.11
N VAL A 214 1.26 2.97 -13.77
CA VAL A 214 2.57 2.58 -13.19
C VAL A 214 3.66 3.61 -13.44
N SER A 215 3.41 4.69 -14.19
CA SER A 215 4.41 5.71 -14.52
C SER A 215 3.87 7.15 -14.45
N ASP A 216 4.78 8.10 -14.22
CA ASP A 216 4.58 9.57 -14.17
C ASP A 216 3.63 10.11 -13.06
N PRO A 217 3.80 9.74 -11.76
CA PRO A 217 2.96 10.21 -10.65
C PRO A 217 3.11 11.72 -10.37
N ASP A 218 4.33 12.24 -10.53
CA ASP A 218 4.74 13.52 -9.95
C ASP A 218 4.14 14.76 -10.64
N LYS A 219 3.45 14.55 -11.77
CA LYS A 219 2.79 15.63 -12.51
C LYS A 219 1.29 15.72 -12.28
N LEU A 220 0.66 14.70 -11.68
CA LEU A 220 -0.80 14.65 -11.56
C LEU A 220 -1.35 14.67 -10.14
N ILE A 221 -0.63 14.10 -9.18
CA ILE A 221 -0.95 14.28 -7.76
C ILE A 221 0.01 15.33 -7.23
N PRO A 222 -0.48 16.52 -6.83
CA PRO A 222 0.37 17.54 -6.25
C PRO A 222 1.16 16.97 -5.06
N ASN A 223 2.45 17.31 -4.95
CA ASN A 223 3.28 16.91 -3.80
C ASN A 223 2.68 17.35 -2.46
N THR A 224 1.89 18.42 -2.43
CA THR A 224 1.12 18.82 -1.25
C THR A 224 0.12 17.76 -0.84
N LYS A 225 -0.54 17.11 -1.80
CA LYS A 225 -1.55 16.10 -1.50
C LYS A 225 -0.96 14.80 -0.99
N TRP A 226 0.17 14.37 -1.53
CA TRP A 226 0.96 13.28 -0.96
C TRP A 226 1.35 13.56 0.49
N ARG A 227 1.83 14.78 0.78
CA ARG A 227 2.21 15.18 2.13
C ARG A 227 1.04 15.21 3.10
N GLU A 228 -0.11 15.76 2.68
CA GLU A 228 -1.34 15.75 3.48
C GLU A 228 -1.77 14.32 3.84
N LEU A 229 -1.80 13.41 2.86
CA LEU A 229 -2.21 12.02 3.09
C LEU A 229 -1.23 11.30 4.00
N LEU A 230 0.08 11.38 3.72
CA LEU A 230 1.10 10.76 4.58
C LEU A 230 1.04 11.29 6.02
N ALA A 231 0.89 12.60 6.21
CA ALA A 231 0.74 13.21 7.53
C ALA A 231 -0.55 12.72 8.22
N SER A 232 -1.65 12.52 7.50
CA SER A 232 -2.89 11.99 8.07
C SER A 232 -2.76 10.55 8.59
N PHE A 233 -1.81 9.78 8.05
CA PHE A 233 -1.44 8.45 8.54
C PHE A 233 -0.27 8.48 9.55
N GLY A 234 0.23 9.66 9.91
CA GLY A 234 1.34 9.82 10.84
C GLY A 234 2.70 9.37 10.28
N TYR A 235 2.94 9.57 8.98
CA TYR A 235 4.22 9.28 8.32
C TYR A 235 5.02 10.54 7.98
N GLU A 236 6.34 10.42 8.06
CA GLU A 236 7.27 11.48 7.68
C GLU A 236 7.07 11.86 6.21
N THR A 237 7.04 13.17 5.97
CA THR A 237 6.86 13.73 4.61
C THR A 237 8.19 14.01 3.90
N ARG A 238 9.32 13.85 4.60
CA ARG A 238 10.67 14.01 4.04
C ARG A 238 11.28 12.65 3.76
N ARG A 239 11.80 12.47 2.56
CA ARG A 239 12.49 11.24 2.15
C ARG A 239 13.84 11.18 2.87
N ARG A 240 14.10 10.07 3.57
CA ARG A 240 15.43 9.71 4.04
C ARG A 240 16.21 9.06 2.89
N ASP A 241 17.52 8.93 3.03
CA ASP A 241 18.40 8.33 2.00
C ASP A 241 18.21 6.81 1.82
N ASP A 242 17.30 6.18 2.58
CA ASP A 242 17.10 4.73 2.65
C ASP A 242 15.93 4.19 1.79
N ASP A 243 15.31 5.04 0.96
CA ASP A 243 14.12 4.72 0.14
C ASP A 243 12.90 4.20 0.94
N MET A 244 12.90 4.42 2.25
CA MET A 244 11.81 4.03 3.15
C MET A 244 11.05 5.28 3.63
N LEU A 245 9.74 5.16 3.73
CA LEU A 245 8.88 6.09 4.44
C LEU A 245 8.69 5.57 5.86
N HIS A 246 9.07 6.41 6.82
CA HIS A 246 9.00 6.08 8.24
C HIS A 246 7.77 6.75 8.87
N PRO A 247 7.14 6.11 9.86
CA PRO A 247 6.21 6.81 10.74
C PRO A 247 6.90 8.02 11.39
N GLU A 248 6.16 9.10 11.64
CA GLU A 248 6.68 10.24 12.38
C GLU A 248 7.14 9.79 13.77
N PRO A 249 8.38 10.14 14.17
CA PRO A 249 8.90 9.81 15.47
C PRO A 249 8.01 10.47 16.52
N LEU A 250 7.67 9.71 17.55
CA LEU A 250 6.87 10.25 18.65
C LEU A 250 7.65 11.35 19.38
N GLU A 251 7.24 12.60 19.19
CA GLU A 251 7.79 13.74 19.94
C GLU A 251 7.25 13.72 21.37
N LEU A 252 8.13 13.41 22.32
CA LEU A 252 7.80 13.42 23.73
C LEU A 252 8.06 14.82 24.31
N PRO A 253 7.14 15.37 25.10
CA PRO A 253 7.37 16.63 25.82
C PRO A 253 8.64 16.55 26.68
N ALA A 254 9.30 17.69 26.92
CA ALA A 254 10.45 17.73 27.83
C ALA A 254 10.06 17.18 29.22
N GLY A 255 10.94 16.37 29.83
CA GLY A 255 10.70 15.74 31.12
C GLY A 255 9.72 14.56 31.10
N SER A 256 9.21 14.15 29.93
CA SER A 256 8.33 12.98 29.83
C SER A 256 9.03 11.66 30.16
N PRO A 257 10.31 11.41 29.78
CA PRO A 257 10.99 10.18 30.16
C PRO A 257 11.02 9.95 31.68
N GLU A 258 11.31 10.98 32.46
CA GLU A 258 11.35 10.92 33.92
C GLU A 258 9.94 10.70 34.52
N ARG A 259 8.93 11.38 33.95
CA ARG A 259 7.53 11.22 34.38
C ARG A 259 6.96 9.84 34.03
N ILE A 260 7.26 9.33 32.84
CA ILE A 260 6.95 7.95 32.42
C ILE A 260 7.63 6.95 33.36
N GLN A 261 8.90 7.16 33.69
CA GLN A 261 9.61 6.29 34.62
C GLN A 261 8.96 6.29 36.01
N ALA A 262 8.57 7.46 36.53
CA ALA A 262 7.86 7.59 37.79
C ALA A 262 6.47 6.93 37.75
N ALA A 263 5.72 7.11 36.67
CA ALA A 263 4.41 6.51 36.46
C ALA A 263 4.50 4.97 36.44
N VAL A 264 5.44 4.41 35.66
CA VAL A 264 5.68 2.96 35.62
C VAL A 264 6.14 2.42 36.98
N ALA A 265 6.93 3.20 37.73
CA ALA A 265 7.34 2.86 39.10
C ALA A 265 6.18 2.83 40.10
N ALA A 266 5.15 3.66 39.90
CA ALA A 266 3.96 3.71 40.74
C ALA A 266 2.93 2.60 40.42
N LEU A 267 3.05 1.93 39.27
CA LEU A 267 2.09 0.91 38.85
C LEU A 267 2.01 -0.26 39.85
N PRO A 268 0.78 -0.70 40.20
CA PRO A 268 0.57 -1.85 41.05
C PRO A 268 1.01 -3.13 40.33
N VAL A 269 1.72 -3.99 41.06
CA VAL A 269 2.11 -5.31 40.56
C VAL A 269 0.99 -6.29 40.84
N GLN A 270 0.46 -6.91 39.78
CA GLN A 270 -0.53 -7.96 39.88
C GLN A 270 0.16 -9.30 40.12
N MET A 271 -0.36 -10.09 41.05
CA MET A 271 0.13 -11.44 41.26
C MET A 271 -0.61 -12.43 40.37
N THR A 272 0.14 -13.39 39.83
CA THR A 272 -0.39 -14.54 39.11
C THR A 272 0.21 -15.83 39.68
N VAL A 273 -0.30 -16.97 39.25
CA VAL A 273 0.25 -18.29 39.61
C VAL A 273 1.72 -18.44 39.15
N TYR A 274 2.14 -17.73 38.10
CA TYR A 274 3.52 -17.77 37.59
C TYR A 274 4.41 -16.66 38.15
N GLY A 275 3.86 -15.75 38.95
CA GLY A 275 4.60 -14.67 39.59
C GLY A 275 4.05 -13.27 39.30
N PRO A 276 4.82 -12.24 39.66
CA PRO A 276 4.41 -10.85 39.52
C PRO A 276 4.38 -10.39 38.05
N ALA A 277 3.37 -9.60 37.73
CA ALA A 277 3.12 -9.07 36.39
C ALA A 277 2.58 -7.62 36.45
N LEU A 278 2.80 -6.86 35.39
CA LEU A 278 2.14 -5.56 35.17
C LEU A 278 1.09 -5.71 34.07
N LEU A 279 -0.07 -5.11 34.24
CA LEU A 279 -1.13 -5.11 33.23
C LEU A 279 -0.84 -4.08 32.13
N GLN A 280 -1.07 -4.47 30.88
CA GLN A 280 -0.91 -3.55 29.75
C GLN A 280 -1.90 -2.39 29.82
N GLU A 281 -3.14 -2.65 30.23
CA GLU A 281 -4.17 -1.62 30.44
C GLU A 281 -3.71 -0.53 31.43
N ASP A 282 -3.23 -0.94 32.60
CA ASP A 282 -2.74 -0.02 33.64
C ASP A 282 -1.49 0.73 33.16
N LEU A 283 -0.59 0.04 32.46
CA LEU A 283 0.60 0.65 31.89
C LEU A 283 0.24 1.75 30.90
N LEU A 284 -0.66 1.48 29.94
CA LEU A 284 -1.08 2.46 28.94
C LEU A 284 -1.81 3.63 29.61
N ALA A 285 -2.71 3.36 30.55
CA ALA A 285 -3.45 4.40 31.27
C ALA A 285 -2.53 5.35 32.05
N ALA A 286 -1.43 4.84 32.62
CA ALA A 286 -0.47 5.66 33.36
C ALA A 286 0.53 6.40 32.47
N VAL A 287 0.90 5.83 31.32
CA VAL A 287 1.97 6.36 30.46
C VAL A 287 1.48 7.36 29.43
N LEU A 288 0.30 7.12 28.82
CA LEU A 288 -0.22 7.97 27.74
C LEU A 288 -0.38 9.46 28.15
N PRO A 289 -0.90 9.79 29.34
CA PRO A 289 -1.01 11.19 29.77
C PRO A 289 0.37 11.85 29.96
N GLU A 290 1.34 11.10 30.50
CA GLU A 290 2.69 11.62 30.75
C GLU A 290 3.49 11.83 29.45
N ALA A 291 3.20 11.04 28.43
CA ALA A 291 3.71 11.22 27.08
C ALA A 291 3.02 12.36 26.31
N GLY A 292 2.00 13.03 26.88
CA GLY A 292 1.25 14.11 26.23
C GLY A 292 0.28 13.63 25.14
N ILE A 293 -0.08 12.34 25.14
CA ILE A 293 -0.91 11.73 24.11
C ILE A 293 -2.38 11.76 24.57
N GLN A 294 -3.20 12.60 23.92
CA GLN A 294 -4.58 12.89 24.37
C GLN A 294 -5.66 11.95 23.80
N THR A 295 -5.36 11.08 22.82
CA THR A 295 -6.37 10.22 22.16
C THR A 295 -5.89 8.78 21.95
N ALA A 296 -6.84 7.85 22.06
CA ALA A 296 -6.70 6.42 22.34
C ALA A 296 -6.17 5.53 21.20
N SER A 297 -5.28 5.99 20.32
CA SER A 297 -4.67 5.10 19.33
C SER A 297 -3.24 5.51 19.01
N LEU A 298 -2.29 4.91 19.73
CA LEU A 298 -0.92 4.80 19.26
C LEU A 298 -0.90 3.88 18.03
N THR A 299 -0.19 4.26 16.97
CA THR A 299 0.08 3.34 15.87
C THR A 299 0.96 2.18 16.35
N ALA A 300 0.97 1.06 15.62
CA ALA A 300 1.77 -0.11 15.99
C ALA A 300 3.27 0.25 16.15
N ALA A 301 3.79 1.13 15.30
CA ALA A 301 5.17 1.57 15.42
C ALA A 301 5.42 2.58 16.53
N GLN A 302 4.48 3.48 16.85
CA GLN A 302 4.64 4.33 18.02
C GLN A 302 4.62 3.49 19.31
N CYS A 303 3.79 2.45 19.37
CA CYS A 303 3.84 1.44 20.44
C CYS A 303 5.22 0.76 20.51
N GLN A 304 5.75 0.33 19.36
CA GLN A 304 7.07 -0.30 19.28
C GLN A 304 8.18 0.67 19.69
N GLN A 305 8.13 1.93 19.25
CA GLN A 305 9.10 2.97 19.59
C GLN A 305 9.10 3.23 21.10
N LEU A 306 7.94 3.23 21.76
CA LEU A 306 7.84 3.39 23.22
C LEU A 306 8.35 2.15 23.99
N LEU A 307 8.07 0.94 23.51
CA LEU A 307 8.31 -0.33 24.23
C LEU A 307 9.67 -0.99 23.96
N ALA A 308 10.16 -0.98 22.72
CA ALA A 308 11.40 -1.68 22.37
C ALA A 308 12.63 -0.87 22.78
N ASP A 309 12.70 0.38 22.32
CA ASP A 309 13.85 1.28 22.47
C ASP A 309 13.52 2.59 23.19
N GLY A 310 12.27 2.75 23.61
CA GLY A 310 11.74 3.98 24.21
C GLY A 310 11.73 4.01 25.74
N PRO A 311 11.25 5.12 26.32
CA PRO A 311 11.28 5.34 27.77
C PRO A 311 10.41 4.35 28.54
N VAL A 312 9.34 3.81 27.93
CA VAL A 312 8.49 2.80 28.58
C VAL A 312 9.22 1.48 28.69
N GLY A 313 9.87 1.04 27.60
CA GLY A 313 10.72 -0.15 27.59
C GLY A 313 11.86 -0.08 28.60
N GLN A 314 12.49 1.10 28.72
CA GLN A 314 13.53 1.34 29.71
C GLN A 314 12.98 1.33 31.14
N ALA A 315 11.81 1.95 31.38
CA ALA A 315 11.17 1.95 32.70
C ALA A 315 10.72 0.54 33.13
N LEU A 316 10.17 -0.26 32.21
CA LEU A 316 9.85 -1.67 32.43
C LEU A 316 11.12 -2.48 32.75
N ALA A 317 12.19 -2.31 31.97
CA ALA A 317 13.46 -2.98 32.20
C ALA A 317 14.08 -2.59 33.56
N ASN A 318 13.99 -1.32 33.96
CA ASN A 318 14.47 -0.84 35.27
C ASN A 318 13.70 -1.46 36.44
N ARG A 319 12.41 -1.78 36.27
CA ARG A 319 11.63 -2.56 37.27
C ARG A 319 11.80 -4.08 37.13
N GLY A 320 12.56 -4.54 36.14
CA GLY A 320 12.82 -5.95 35.87
C GLY A 320 11.65 -6.67 35.20
N PHE A 321 10.87 -5.99 34.36
CA PHE A 321 9.78 -6.56 33.57
C PHE A 321 10.18 -6.77 32.09
N SER A 322 9.49 -7.68 31.40
CA SER A 322 9.63 -7.89 29.96
C SER A 322 9.22 -6.64 29.19
N ARG A 323 9.80 -6.45 27.99
CA ARG A 323 9.40 -5.38 27.06
C ARG A 323 8.27 -5.79 26.12
N GLN A 324 8.01 -7.09 26.03
CA GLN A 324 6.93 -7.65 25.20
C GLN A 324 5.78 -8.12 26.11
N PRO A 325 4.53 -7.74 25.80
CA PRO A 325 3.37 -8.23 26.51
C PRO A 325 3.03 -9.66 26.10
N GLN A 326 2.44 -10.42 27.01
CA GLN A 326 1.93 -11.77 26.77
C GLN A 326 0.50 -11.90 27.30
N TRP A 327 -0.32 -12.69 26.61
CA TRP A 327 -1.68 -12.95 27.06
C TRP A 327 -1.70 -13.89 28.27
N CYS A 328 -2.40 -13.49 29.33
CA CYS A 328 -2.62 -14.30 30.53
C CYS A 328 -4.12 -14.54 30.75
N GLN A 329 -4.50 -15.79 31.00
CA GLN A 329 -5.89 -16.17 31.25
C GLN A 329 -6.36 -15.73 32.65
N GLY A 330 -7.61 -15.26 32.76
CA GLY A 330 -8.16 -14.68 33.99
C GLY A 330 -8.04 -15.56 35.25
N HIS A 331 -8.23 -16.87 35.11
CA HIS A 331 -8.12 -17.82 36.23
C HIS A 331 -6.70 -18.00 36.77
N ARG A 332 -5.68 -17.46 36.10
CA ARG A 332 -4.27 -17.50 36.51
C ARG A 332 -3.85 -16.28 37.34
N PHE A 333 -4.70 -15.26 37.47
CA PHE A 333 -4.48 -14.12 38.35
C PHE A 333 -4.78 -14.47 39.82
N LEU A 334 -4.18 -13.72 40.74
CA LEU A 334 -4.38 -13.81 42.18
C LEU A 334 -4.68 -12.41 42.73
N PRO A 335 -5.96 -12.08 43.01
CA PRO A 335 -7.15 -12.92 42.88
C PRO A 335 -7.54 -13.21 41.42
N LYS A 336 -8.32 -14.27 41.19
CA LYS A 336 -8.77 -14.68 39.85
C LYS A 336 -9.62 -13.59 39.19
N ARG A 337 -9.37 -13.34 37.91
CA ARG A 337 -10.18 -12.46 37.06
C ARG A 337 -11.13 -13.29 36.19
N GLN A 338 -12.24 -12.69 35.79
CA GLN A 338 -13.17 -13.31 34.84
C GLN A 338 -12.58 -13.37 33.43
N GLU A 339 -11.93 -12.29 33.00
CA GLU A 339 -11.32 -12.15 31.68
C GLU A 339 -9.79 -12.27 31.74
N GLY A 340 -9.20 -12.68 30.62
CA GLY A 340 -7.75 -12.61 30.44
C GLY A 340 -7.28 -11.19 30.14
N ALA A 341 -5.99 -10.95 30.29
CA ALA A 341 -5.38 -9.66 30.00
C ALA A 341 -3.96 -9.83 29.46
N TRP A 342 -3.51 -8.85 28.68
CA TRP A 342 -2.12 -8.73 28.28
C TRP A 342 -1.28 -8.21 29.44
N ILE A 343 -0.16 -8.87 29.72
CA ILE A 343 0.72 -8.56 30.85
C ILE A 343 2.20 -8.54 30.46
N PHE A 344 2.98 -7.76 31.20
CA PHE A 344 4.43 -7.79 31.19
C PHE A 344 4.91 -8.59 32.40
N TRP A 345 5.74 -9.61 32.17
CA TRP A 345 6.23 -10.51 33.21
C TRP A 345 7.46 -9.95 33.89
N ARG A 346 7.58 -10.11 35.21
CA ARG A 346 8.85 -9.81 35.87
C ARG A 346 9.90 -10.83 35.41
N GLN A 347 10.89 -10.37 34.66
CA GLN A 347 12.03 -11.17 34.24
C GLN A 347 12.96 -11.38 35.43
N ALA A 348 12.96 -12.59 35.97
CA ALA A 348 14.08 -13.05 36.77
C ALA A 348 15.20 -13.47 35.81
N ARG A 349 16.34 -12.78 35.86
CA ARG A 349 17.52 -13.15 35.06
C ARG A 349 18.12 -14.42 35.67
N PHE A 350 17.97 -15.54 34.98
CA PHE A 350 18.61 -16.80 35.33
C PHE A 350 19.55 -17.23 34.21
N HIS A 351 20.69 -17.79 34.58
CA HIS A 351 21.64 -18.35 33.62
C HIS A 351 20.98 -19.53 32.90
N PRO A 352 21.23 -19.73 31.59
CA PRO A 352 20.65 -20.83 30.80
C PRO A 352 20.94 -22.23 31.38
N ASP A 353 21.91 -22.38 32.26
CA ASP A 353 22.31 -23.65 32.89
C ASP A 353 21.49 -24.00 34.16
N THR A 354 20.48 -23.20 34.50
CA THR A 354 19.69 -23.39 35.73
C THR A 354 18.67 -24.52 35.57
N ILE A 355 18.83 -25.58 36.37
CA ILE A 355 17.95 -26.76 36.35
C ILE A 355 16.57 -26.41 36.93
N ARG A 356 15.49 -26.98 36.38
CA ARG A 356 14.14 -26.92 36.98
C ARG A 356 13.82 -28.24 37.65
N LEU A 357 13.53 -28.20 38.94
CA LEU A 357 13.25 -29.38 39.77
C LEU A 357 11.77 -29.40 40.13
N THR A 358 11.16 -30.59 40.02
CA THR A 358 9.71 -30.76 40.19
C THR A 358 9.44 -32.03 40.99
N LEU A 359 9.42 -31.92 42.32
CA LEU A 359 9.23 -33.06 43.24
C LEU A 359 7.82 -33.12 43.82
N ALA A 360 7.19 -31.98 44.08
CA ALA A 360 5.83 -31.93 44.63
C ALA A 360 4.80 -31.74 43.52
N ASP A 361 4.07 -32.81 43.16
CA ASP A 361 2.90 -32.80 42.26
C ASP A 361 3.00 -31.86 41.05
N GLY A 362 4.14 -31.83 40.37
CA GLY A 362 4.30 -31.02 39.15
C GLY A 362 4.60 -29.53 39.37
N ALA A 363 4.80 -29.06 40.61
CA ALA A 363 5.13 -27.66 40.91
C ALA A 363 6.63 -27.37 40.74
N PRO A 364 7.05 -26.63 39.70
CA PRO A 364 8.47 -26.43 39.42
C PRO A 364 9.09 -25.39 40.35
N VAL A 365 10.30 -25.68 40.83
CA VAL A 365 11.19 -24.74 41.51
C VAL A 365 12.52 -24.66 40.79
N TYR A 366 13.18 -23.52 40.86
CA TYR A 366 14.51 -23.38 40.29
C TYR A 366 15.53 -24.07 41.18
N CYS A 367 16.44 -24.79 40.55
CA CYS A 367 17.52 -25.53 41.19
C CYS A 367 18.85 -25.10 40.57
N PRO A 368 19.42 -23.95 40.97
CA PRO A 368 20.64 -23.44 40.36
C PRO A 368 21.87 -24.33 40.59
N VAL A 369 21.89 -25.08 41.69
CA VAL A 369 22.99 -26.00 42.01
C VAL A 369 22.42 -27.29 42.60
N ALA A 370 22.88 -28.43 42.06
CA ALA A 370 22.70 -29.75 42.63
C ALA A 370 24.02 -30.51 42.52
N ILE A 371 24.60 -30.89 43.66
CA ILE A 371 25.82 -31.70 43.75
C ILE A 371 25.43 -33.05 44.36
N ILE A 372 25.57 -34.10 43.56
CA ILE A 372 25.18 -35.47 43.90
C ILE A 372 26.43 -36.35 43.77
N ASP A 373 26.82 -36.99 44.87
CA ASP A 373 27.85 -38.03 44.91
C ASP A 373 27.15 -39.36 45.18
N GLN A 374 26.72 -40.03 44.10
CA GLN A 374 25.67 -41.05 44.15
C GLN A 374 25.94 -42.16 45.18
N PRO A 375 24.96 -42.52 46.02
CA PRO A 375 23.56 -42.05 46.00
C PRO A 375 23.27 -40.82 46.88
N LYS A 376 24.30 -40.12 47.38
CA LYS A 376 24.19 -39.06 48.40
C LYS A 376 23.98 -37.67 47.80
N LEU A 377 23.13 -36.89 48.47
CA LEU A 377 22.98 -35.46 48.18
C LEU A 377 24.03 -34.69 48.99
N ILE A 378 24.93 -33.97 48.31
CA ILE A 378 25.96 -33.17 48.98
C ILE A 378 25.46 -31.74 49.19
N TYR A 379 24.92 -31.16 48.13
CA TYR A 379 24.46 -29.77 48.11
C TYR A 379 23.26 -29.61 47.16
N LEU A 380 22.25 -28.88 47.60
CA LEU A 380 21.08 -28.56 46.76
C LEU A 380 20.57 -27.16 47.08
N GLU A 381 20.33 -26.36 46.05
CA GLU A 381 19.64 -25.10 46.18
C GLU A 381 18.26 -25.16 45.55
N LEU A 382 17.25 -24.69 46.28
CA LEU A 382 15.90 -24.48 45.78
C LEU A 382 15.57 -23.00 45.86
N LEU A 383 15.11 -22.45 44.74
CA LEU A 383 14.80 -21.04 44.58
C LEU A 383 13.41 -20.89 43.96
N GLY A 384 12.55 -20.11 44.60
CA GLY A 384 11.20 -19.87 44.08
C GLY A 384 10.23 -19.26 45.09
N PRO A 385 8.95 -19.17 44.74
CA PRO A 385 7.90 -18.75 45.66
C PRO A 385 7.89 -19.62 46.92
N GLN A 386 7.66 -19.00 48.09
CA GLN A 386 7.78 -19.64 49.40
C GLN A 386 7.00 -20.97 49.49
N GLU A 387 5.77 -21.00 49.00
CA GLU A 387 4.92 -22.19 49.08
C GLU A 387 5.39 -23.31 48.14
N LEU A 388 5.93 -22.97 46.96
CA LEU A 388 6.47 -23.97 46.02
C LEU A 388 7.77 -24.57 46.53
N VAL A 389 8.65 -23.74 47.11
CA VAL A 389 9.91 -24.21 47.72
C VAL A 389 9.61 -25.09 48.94
N LYS A 390 8.66 -24.70 49.81
CA LYS A 390 8.23 -25.54 50.94
C LYS A 390 7.64 -26.87 50.49
N ALA A 391 6.81 -26.87 49.45
CA ALA A 391 6.18 -28.09 48.94
C ALA A 391 7.23 -29.05 48.37
N ASN A 392 8.12 -28.56 47.48
CA ASN A 392 9.21 -29.36 46.92
C ASN A 392 10.19 -29.83 47.99
N TRP A 393 10.43 -29.00 49.01
CA TRP A 393 11.21 -29.38 50.17
C TRP A 393 10.57 -30.50 51.00
N ALA A 394 9.26 -30.40 51.26
CA ALA A 394 8.53 -31.42 51.99
C ALA A 394 8.52 -32.74 51.20
N ALA A 395 8.34 -32.69 49.87
CA ALA A 395 8.45 -33.84 48.99
C ALA A 395 9.85 -34.47 49.05
N LEU A 396 10.91 -33.66 49.02
CA LEU A 396 12.30 -34.11 49.14
C LEU A 396 12.60 -34.81 50.48
N ARG A 397 12.03 -34.32 51.59
CA ARG A 397 12.26 -34.89 52.94
C ARG A 397 11.34 -36.05 53.31
N ASN A 398 10.10 -36.04 52.84
CA ASN A 398 9.04 -36.93 53.32
C ASN A 398 8.54 -37.93 52.25
N GLY A 399 8.82 -37.69 50.97
CA GLY A 399 8.16 -38.32 49.82
C GLY A 399 8.66 -39.71 49.43
N GLY A 400 9.65 -40.28 50.12
CA GLY A 400 10.21 -41.59 49.81
C GLY A 400 11.70 -41.52 49.49
N SER A 401 12.41 -42.63 49.73
CA SER A 401 13.87 -42.73 49.71
C SER A 401 14.54 -42.58 48.34
N SER A 402 13.84 -42.15 47.29
CA SER A 402 14.39 -42.16 45.92
C SER A 402 13.80 -41.05 45.05
N HIS A 403 14.66 -40.18 44.53
CA HIS A 403 14.30 -39.11 43.60
C HIS A 403 15.25 -39.12 42.41
N THR A 404 14.81 -38.61 41.27
CA THR A 404 15.69 -38.41 40.10
C THR A 404 15.85 -36.92 39.86
N ILE A 405 17.10 -36.45 39.79
CA ILE A 405 17.44 -35.06 39.47
C ILE A 405 18.46 -35.14 38.33
N ASN A 406 18.17 -34.57 37.15
CA ASN A 406 19.02 -34.65 35.95
C ASN A 406 19.46 -36.08 35.59
N ASP A 407 18.52 -37.03 35.55
CA ASP A 407 18.79 -38.45 35.28
C ASP A 407 19.74 -39.14 36.29
N GLN A 408 20.13 -38.44 37.36
CA GLN A 408 20.91 -39.00 38.46
C GLN A 408 19.97 -39.44 39.58
N TRP A 409 20.16 -40.69 40.01
CA TRP A 409 19.38 -41.30 41.08
C TRP A 409 19.89 -40.83 42.44
N LEU A 410 18.96 -40.34 43.26
CA LEU A 410 19.23 -39.78 44.58
C LEU A 410 18.50 -40.59 45.65
N ARG A 411 19.16 -40.91 46.76
CA ARG A 411 18.51 -41.44 47.96
C ARG A 411 18.87 -40.61 49.19
N LEU A 412 17.93 -39.80 49.66
CA LEU A 412 18.06 -39.12 50.94
C LEU A 412 17.80 -40.10 52.07
N GLN A 413 18.84 -40.45 52.82
CA GLN A 413 18.70 -41.28 54.00
C GLN A 413 18.29 -40.43 55.21
N LYS A 414 17.28 -40.88 55.98
CA LYS A 414 16.85 -40.18 57.20
C LYS A 414 17.96 -40.04 58.26
N ALA A 415 19.00 -40.86 58.18
CA ALA A 415 20.16 -40.84 59.07
C ALA A 415 21.22 -39.78 58.68
N GLU A 416 21.18 -39.24 57.46
CA GLU A 416 22.16 -38.25 56.99
C GLU A 416 21.83 -36.87 57.55
N LYS A 417 22.76 -36.32 58.34
CA LYS A 417 22.63 -35.00 58.93
C LYS A 417 22.82 -33.95 57.84
N HIS A 418 21.73 -33.34 57.40
CA HIS A 418 21.77 -32.19 56.49
C HIS A 418 21.34 -30.93 57.22
N GLN A 419 22.10 -29.84 57.02
CA GLN A 419 21.70 -28.51 57.45
C GLN A 419 20.83 -27.86 56.39
N THR A 420 19.88 -27.05 56.85
CA THR A 420 19.02 -26.26 55.96
C THR A 420 19.25 -24.79 56.24
N LEU A 421 19.79 -24.08 55.25
CA LEU A 421 19.88 -22.62 55.29
C LEU A 421 18.69 -22.04 54.53
N ARG A 422 18.11 -20.99 55.08
CA ARG A 422 16.93 -20.34 54.50
C ARG A 422 17.14 -18.85 54.46
N HIS A 423 16.98 -18.27 53.27
CA HIS A 423 17.08 -16.84 53.06
C HIS A 423 15.84 -16.32 52.32
N LYS A 424 15.30 -15.19 52.76
CA LYS A 424 14.22 -14.50 52.02
C LYS A 424 14.85 -13.51 51.05
N LEU A 425 14.43 -13.57 49.80
CA LEU A 425 14.94 -12.68 48.76
C LEU A 425 14.08 -11.41 48.65
N PRO A 426 14.64 -10.28 48.17
CA PRO A 426 13.92 -9.02 48.00
C PRO A 426 12.69 -9.11 47.08
N ILE A 427 12.62 -10.14 46.23
CA ILE A 427 11.51 -10.41 45.30
C ILE A 427 10.36 -11.21 45.93
N GLY A 428 10.37 -11.45 47.25
CA GLY A 428 9.35 -12.24 47.97
C GLY A 428 9.52 -13.76 47.80
N TRP A 429 10.54 -14.18 47.05
CA TRP A 429 10.93 -15.58 46.93
C TRP A 429 11.75 -16.01 48.14
N VAL A 430 11.93 -17.32 48.27
CA VAL A 430 12.83 -17.91 49.25
C VAL A 430 13.91 -18.72 48.54
N HIS A 431 15.09 -18.67 49.13
CA HIS A 431 16.23 -19.50 48.78
C HIS A 431 16.45 -20.48 49.92
N TRP A 432 16.28 -21.77 49.62
CA TRP A 432 16.50 -22.85 50.58
C TRP A 432 17.69 -23.65 50.08
N CYS A 433 18.69 -23.78 50.93
CA CYS A 433 19.89 -24.54 50.65
C CYS A 433 19.96 -25.74 51.60
N LEU A 434 20.23 -26.92 51.05
CA LEU A 434 20.51 -28.15 51.78
C LEU A 434 22.01 -28.44 51.66
N ILE A 435 22.67 -28.60 52.80
CA ILE A 435 24.10 -28.89 52.87
C ILE A 435 24.29 -30.16 53.69
N HIS A 436 24.95 -31.17 53.14
CA HIS A 436 25.35 -32.36 53.89
C HIS A 436 26.34 -31.97 55.01
N ALA A 437 26.23 -32.55 56.21
CA ALA A 437 27.05 -32.15 57.37
C ALA A 437 28.56 -32.24 57.08
N GLN A 438 29.01 -33.26 56.32
CA GLN A 438 30.41 -33.42 55.92
C GLN A 438 30.89 -32.43 54.85
N ALA A 439 29.99 -31.71 54.19
CA ALA A 439 30.34 -30.60 53.28
C ALA A 439 30.35 -29.25 54.00
N CYS A 440 29.93 -29.22 55.28
CA CYS A 440 29.98 -28.03 56.12
C CYS A 440 31.20 -28.14 57.05
N LEU A 441 32.18 -27.24 56.87
CA LEU A 441 33.39 -27.20 57.71
C LEU A 441 33.08 -27.09 59.21
N GLU A 442 31.98 -26.44 59.58
CA GLU A 442 31.54 -26.30 60.98
C GLU A 442 30.99 -27.59 61.57
N LEU A 443 30.56 -28.54 60.73
CA LEU A 443 29.88 -29.79 61.13
C LEU A 443 30.65 -31.06 60.70
N ALA A 444 31.89 -30.89 60.23
CA ALA A 444 32.74 -31.99 59.78
C ALA A 444 33.07 -32.94 60.94
N ILE A 445 32.92 -34.24 60.70
CA ILE A 445 33.19 -35.29 61.68
C ILE A 445 34.62 -35.81 61.48
N PRO A 446 35.48 -35.82 62.51
CA PRO A 446 36.84 -36.35 62.38
C PRO A 446 36.85 -37.83 61.98
N GLY A 447 37.63 -38.17 60.95
CA GLY A 447 37.84 -39.55 60.51
C GLY A 447 36.93 -40.03 59.36
N GLU A 448 36.00 -39.21 58.90
CA GLU A 448 35.18 -39.49 57.71
C GLU A 448 35.68 -38.71 56.48
N PRO A 449 35.46 -39.22 55.24
CA PRO A 449 35.83 -38.48 54.04
C PRO A 449 35.07 -37.15 53.95
N PHE A 450 35.81 -36.07 53.70
CA PHE A 450 35.27 -34.72 53.52
C PHE A 450 34.91 -34.49 52.04
N TYR A 451 33.74 -33.92 51.78
CA TYR A 451 33.30 -33.55 50.42
C TYR A 451 33.83 -32.15 50.11
N VAL A 452 34.77 -32.04 49.17
CA VAL A 452 35.37 -30.77 48.71
C VAL A 452 34.56 -30.17 47.57
#